data_AF-A0A958SYI1-F1
#
_entry.id   AF-A0A958SYI1-F1
#
_cell.length_a   1.000
_cell.length_b   1.000
_cell.length_c   1.000
_cell.angle_alpha   90.00
_cell.angle_beta   90.00
_cell.angle_gamma   90.00
#
_symmetry.space_group_name_H-M   'P 1'
#
loop_
_entity.id
_entity.type
_entity.pdbx_description
1 polymer ?
#
loop_
_entity_poly.entity_id
_entity_poly.type
_entity_poly.pdbx_seq_one_letter_code
_entity_poly.pdbx_strand_id
1 'polypeptide(L)'
;MKKLLLFAVALCLSFTFQAQVTTPQPSPFSKVEQKVGLTDITLEYSRPGVKGRKIFGDLVPFGKLWRFGANKNTTITFSDAFTFAG
;
A
#
# COMPACT_ATOMS: atom_id res chain seq x y z
N MET A 1 35.23 -8.80 36.31
CA MET A 1 35.44 -8.44 34.88
C MET A 1 34.69 -9.37 33.91
N LYS A 2 34.80 -10.70 34.01
CA LYS A 2 34.12 -11.65 33.11
C LYS A 2 32.59 -11.49 33.03
N LYS A 3 31.93 -11.15 34.15
CA LYS A 3 30.47 -10.91 34.20
C LYS A 3 30.03 -9.64 33.45
N LEU A 4 30.83 -8.57 33.51
CA LEU A 4 30.58 -7.34 32.73
C LEU A 4 30.81 -7.58 31.24
N LEU A 5 31.83 -8.37 30.88
CA LEU A 5 32.08 -8.77 29.50
C LEU A 5 30.91 -9.58 28.92
N LEU A 6 30.40 -10.56 29.68
CA LEU A 6 29.22 -11.36 29.30
C LEU A 6 27.96 -10.50 29.12
N PHE A 7 27.76 -9.51 29.99
CA PHE A 7 26.62 -8.60 29.90
C PHE A 7 26.71 -7.68 28.68
N ALA A 8 27.89 -7.14 28.38
CA ALA A 8 28.11 -6.32 27.19
C ALA A 8 27.90 -7.12 25.90
N VAL A 9 28.36 -8.38 25.85
CA VAL A 9 28.12 -9.28 24.71
C VAL A 9 26.64 -9.57 24.52
N ALA A 10 25.90 -9.86 25.60
CA ALA A 10 24.46 -10.09 25.55
C ALA A 10 23.68 -8.85 25.06
N LEU A 11 24.11 -7.65 25.47
CA LEU A 11 23.51 -6.39 25.04
C LEU A 11 23.80 -6.08 23.56
N CYS A 12 24.98 -6.43 23.04
CA CYS A 12 25.26 -6.28 21.61
C CYS A 12 24.43 -7.24 20.74
N LEU A 13 24.15 -8.45 21.25
CA LEU A 13 23.33 -9.46 20.55
C LEU A 13 21.85 -9.12 20.46
N SER A 14 21.31 -8.27 21.35
CA SER A 14 19.90 -7.87 21.28
C SER A 14 19.61 -6.86 20.16
N PHE A 15 20.59 -6.09 19.71
CA PHE A 15 20.43 -5.13 18.61
C PHE A 15 20.44 -5.77 17.22
N THR A 16 20.88 -7.03 17.07
CA THR A 16 20.90 -7.73 15.79
C THR A 16 19.62 -8.53 15.51
N PHE A 17 18.69 -8.59 16.47
CA PHE A 17 17.41 -9.25 16.29
C PHE A 17 16.45 -8.39 15.45
N GLN A 18 16.22 -8.80 14.20
CA GLN A 18 15.18 -8.23 13.34
C GLN A 18 13.98 -9.18 13.33
N ALA A 19 12.97 -8.91 14.17
CA ALA A 19 11.73 -9.69 14.25
C ALA A 19 10.56 -9.10 13.42
N GLN A 20 10.80 -8.01 12.69
CA GLN A 20 9.77 -7.34 11.90
C GLN A 20 9.35 -8.21 10.70
N VAL A 21 8.15 -8.79 10.75
CA VAL A 21 7.58 -9.51 9.61
C VAL A 21 6.95 -8.51 8.65
N THR A 22 7.37 -8.55 7.38
CA THR A 22 6.68 -7.78 6.32
C THR A 22 5.37 -8.48 5.99
N THR A 23 4.25 -7.85 6.36
CA THR A 23 2.92 -8.37 6.02
C THR A 23 2.48 -7.84 4.66
N PRO A 24 1.85 -8.67 3.82
CA PRO A 24 1.31 -8.21 2.56
C PRO A 24 0.15 -7.24 2.81
N GLN A 25 0.01 -6.24 1.94
CA GLN A 25 -1.06 -5.28 2.11
C GLN A 25 -2.44 -5.97 2.02
N PRO A 26 -3.45 -5.53 2.80
CA PRO A 26 -4.78 -6.15 2.80
C PRO A 26 -5.46 -6.15 1.44
N SER A 27 -5.32 -5.07 0.67
CA SER A 27 -5.97 -4.95 -0.63
C SER A 27 -4.96 -5.16 -1.76
N PRO A 28 -5.20 -6.03 -2.75
CA PRO A 28 -4.25 -6.22 -3.83
C PRO A 28 -4.13 -4.97 -4.72
N PHE A 29 -2.92 -4.70 -5.20
CA PHE A 29 -2.63 -3.68 -6.20
C PHE A 29 -3.00 -4.20 -7.61
N SER A 30 -3.54 -3.32 -8.44
CA SER A 30 -3.87 -3.58 -9.84
C SER A 30 -3.36 -2.44 -10.70
N LYS A 31 -2.77 -2.81 -11.84
CA LYS A 31 -2.30 -1.90 -12.88
C LYS A 31 -2.87 -2.35 -14.22
N VAL A 32 -3.45 -1.42 -14.97
CA VAL A 32 -3.90 -1.64 -16.34
C VAL A 32 -3.19 -0.61 -17.20
N GLU A 33 -2.53 -1.08 -18.26
CA GLU A 33 -1.83 -0.23 -19.21
C GLU A 33 -2.36 -0.51 -20.59
N GLN A 34 -2.66 0.56 -21.32
CA GLN A 34 -3.16 0.46 -22.68
C GLN A 34 -2.58 1.61 -23.50
N LYS A 35 -2.09 1.26 -24.69
CA LYS A 35 -1.70 2.24 -25.71
C LYS A 35 -2.90 2.56 -26.59
N VAL A 36 -3.21 3.85 -26.74
CA VAL A 36 -4.24 4.37 -27.64
C VAL A 36 -3.57 5.34 -28.61
N GLY A 37 -3.45 4.93 -29.87
CA GLY A 37 -2.61 5.64 -30.84
C GLY A 37 -1.15 5.62 -30.41
N LEU A 38 -0.61 6.79 -30.05
CA LEU A 38 0.75 6.94 -29.53
C LEU A 38 0.80 7.09 -28.00
N THR A 39 -0.35 7.38 -27.37
CA THR A 39 -0.43 7.71 -25.95
C THR A 39 -0.59 6.46 -25.10
N ASP A 40 0.22 6.35 -24.05
CA ASP A 40 0.10 5.33 -23.02
C ASP A 40 -0.81 5.83 -21.89
N ILE A 41 -1.81 5.01 -21.58
CA ILE A 41 -2.77 5.25 -20.52
C ILE A 41 -2.54 4.18 -19.44
N THR A 42 -2.19 4.63 -18.24
CA THR A 42 -1.93 3.77 -17.08
C THR A 42 -2.96 4.04 -16.00
N LEU A 43 -3.69 3.01 -15.60
CA LEU A 43 -4.62 3.02 -14.48
C LEU A 43 -4.07 2.18 -13.33
N GLU A 44 -3.80 2.82 -12.20
CA GLU A 44 -3.35 2.18 -10.96
C GLU A 44 -4.42 2.29 -9.89
N TYR A 45 -4.74 1.18 -9.22
CA TYR A 45 -5.72 1.17 -8.13
C TYR A 45 -5.52 -0.01 -7.19
N SER A 46 -5.97 0.13 -5.94
CA SER A 46 -6.04 -1.00 -4.99
C SER A 46 -7.46 -1.55 -4.92
N ARG A 47 -7.64 -2.80 -5.32
CA ARG A 47 -8.94 -3.49 -5.30
C ARG A 47 -9.34 -3.80 -3.85
N PRO A 48 -10.45 -3.26 -3.32
CA PRO A 48 -10.86 -3.51 -1.93
C PRO A 48 -11.14 -5.00 -1.72
N GLY A 49 -10.28 -5.70 -0.99
CA GLY A 49 -10.54 -7.07 -0.58
C GLY A 49 -11.46 -7.09 0.63
N VAL A 50 -12.62 -7.75 0.52
CA VAL A 50 -13.57 -7.87 1.65
C VAL A 50 -12.86 -8.49 2.85
N LYS A 51 -12.14 -9.61 2.69
CA LYS A 51 -11.33 -10.25 3.76
C LYS A 51 -12.07 -10.34 5.12
N GLY A 52 -13.38 -10.59 5.09
CA GLY A 52 -14.24 -10.63 6.28
C GLY A 52 -14.59 -9.26 6.91
N ARG A 53 -14.14 -8.15 6.32
CA ARG A 53 -14.42 -6.78 6.75
C ARG A 53 -15.71 -6.25 6.13
N LYS A 54 -16.40 -5.38 6.84
CA LYS A 54 -17.59 -4.70 6.33
C LYS A 54 -17.16 -3.57 5.41
N ILE A 55 -17.53 -3.63 4.12
CA ILE A 55 -17.09 -2.60 3.16
C ILE A 55 -17.78 -1.27 3.45
N PHE A 56 -19.11 -1.26 3.49
CA PHE A 56 -19.88 -0.05 3.71
C PHE A 56 -20.19 0.17 5.20
N GLY A 57 -19.94 1.38 5.69
CA GLY A 57 -20.07 1.75 7.10
C GLY A 57 -18.86 1.42 7.97
N ASP A 58 -17.81 0.78 7.42
CA ASP A 58 -16.51 0.59 8.07
C ASP A 58 -15.38 1.06 7.13
N LEU A 59 -15.00 0.30 6.10
CA LEU A 59 -13.98 0.75 5.13
C LEU A 59 -14.41 2.01 4.34
N VAL A 60 -15.67 2.07 3.96
CA VAL A 60 -16.31 3.21 3.29
C VAL A 60 -17.28 3.82 4.31
N PRO A 61 -16.82 4.78 5.13
CA PRO A 61 -17.65 5.35 6.19
C PRO A 61 -18.72 6.28 5.61
N PHE A 62 -19.93 6.19 6.14
CA PHE A 62 -21.01 7.07 5.73
C PHE A 62 -20.88 8.46 6.37
N GLY A 63 -21.18 9.51 5.61
CA GLY A 63 -21.21 10.90 6.11
C GLY A 63 -19.86 11.45 6.54
N LYS A 64 -18.75 10.74 6.28
CA LYS A 64 -17.39 11.18 6.58
C LYS A 64 -16.59 11.36 5.30
N LEU A 65 -15.66 12.32 5.33
CA LEU A 65 -14.63 12.41 4.31
C LEU A 65 -13.79 11.13 4.36
N TRP A 66 -13.64 10.48 3.21
CA TRP A 66 -12.87 9.27 3.07
C TRP A 66 -12.05 9.35 1.78
N ARG A 67 -10.92 8.66 1.76
CA ARG A 67 -10.05 8.61 0.58
C ARG A 67 -10.55 7.54 -0.37
N PHE A 68 -10.77 7.90 -1.64
CA PHE A 68 -11.06 6.94 -2.70
C PHE A 68 -9.92 5.91 -2.83
N GLY A 69 -10.25 4.62 -2.80
CA GLY A 69 -9.30 3.51 -2.95
C GLY A 69 -8.91 2.82 -1.64
N ALA A 70 -8.52 1.54 -1.73
CA ALA A 70 -8.33 0.71 -0.55
C ALA A 70 -6.98 0.95 0.16
N ASN A 71 -5.84 0.76 -0.51
CA ASN A 71 -4.51 1.07 0.05
C ASN A 71 -3.85 2.28 -0.64
N LYS A 72 -3.95 2.37 -1.96
CA LYS A 72 -3.62 3.54 -2.78
C LYS A 72 -4.90 4.04 -3.46
N ASN A 73 -4.96 5.34 -3.70
CA ASN A 73 -6.03 5.93 -4.49
C ASN A 73 -5.96 5.47 -5.95
N THR A 74 -7.11 5.53 -6.62
CA THR A 74 -7.17 5.32 -8.07
C THR A 74 -6.47 6.48 -8.76
N THR A 75 -5.46 6.19 -9.57
CA THR A 75 -4.70 7.17 -10.34
C THR A 75 -4.73 6.77 -11.81
N ILE A 76 -5.07 7.73 -12.67
CA ILE A 76 -4.95 7.60 -14.11
C ILE A 76 -3.85 8.54 -14.61
N THR A 77 -2.93 8.00 -15.40
CA THR A 77 -1.78 8.71 -15.97
C THR A 77 -1.81 8.57 -17.48
N PHE A 78 -1.51 9.67 -18.17
CA PHE A 78 -1.40 9.74 -19.62
C PHE A 78 0.02 10.18 -19.98
N SER A 79 0.63 9.55 -21.00
CA SER A 79 1.97 9.95 -21.46
C SER A 79 1.98 11.30 -22.16
N ASP A 80 0.86 11.69 -22.76
CA ASP A 80 0.69 12.91 -23.54
C ASP A 80 -0.42 13.79 -22.97
N ALA A 81 -0.51 15.02 -23.45
CA ALA A 81 -1.60 15.93 -23.11
C ALA A 81 -2.96 15.29 -23.42
N PHE A 82 -3.79 15.15 -22.39
CA PHE A 82 -5.09 14.49 -22.48
C PHE A 82 -6.19 15.45 -21.99
N THR A 83 -7.32 15.46 -22.70
CA THR A 83 -8.50 16.23 -22.31
C THR A 83 -9.64 15.28 -21.98
N PHE A 84 -10.22 15.42 -20.80
CA PHE A 84 -11.49 14.75 -20.49
C PHE A 84 -12.60 15.52 -21.23
N ALA A 85 -13.18 14.91 -22.26
CA ALA A 85 -14.36 15.45 -22.90
C ALA A 85 -15.55 15.28 -21.93
N GLY A 86 -16.16 16.40 -21.55
CA GLY A 86 -17.44 16.43 -20.85
C GLY A 86 -18.59 16.25 -21.81
#